data_AF-A0A933YZC6-F1
#
_entry.id   AF-A0A933YZC6-F1
#
_cell.length_a   1.000
_cell.length_b   1.000
_cell.length_c   1.000
_cell.angle_alpha   90.00
_cell.angle_beta   90.00
_cell.angle_gamma   90.00
#
_symmetry.space_group_name_H-M   'P 1'
#
loop_
_entity.id
_entity.type
_entity.pdbx_description
1 polymer ?
#
loop_
_entity_poly.entity_id
_entity_poly.type
_entity_poly.pdbx_seq_one_letter_code
_entity_poly.pdbx_strand_id
1 'polypeptide(L)'
;MRNRRCPSTAPGPPSWPGILLLLLALLCAACTGIKYTDQPSLLVDLTQDARPEGVSTRVLAKAEDWRNSGLLVRKGEQYAISAAGRWRVWATCAWTDADGLNMYGPFCVDWGNAYLKGWSHSALIARIGEDGAPFGVGKGLRFTAPADGPLYFIINDTPGHFGDNEGYVDVSVSLTRAAGSLALAPSPAPPPAPPKKKAAAPQSLPQAVPQAASAPAPVPVEAQPAVVQAVDHEPAGLSTGRRVALVIGNAAYPGAPLRNPVNDARDMASALRGLGFEVILRENATLRQMEEAVDELWRRLRRGGAGLFFFAGHGLQVAGRNYLVPVDARLEAEQDVKYRCMDAGLVLGRMENAGNGLNIVILDACRNNPYARAFRSQAEGLAKMDAPKGSLIAYATAPDSVAADGSGKNGVYTGELLKNLRMPGVAIEELFKRVRIGVLRVTGDRQVPWESSSLTGYFTFNPGGPGGPGGR
;
A
#
# COMPACT_ATOMS: atom_id res chain seq x y z
N MET A 1 -28.95 60.83 44.69
CA MET A 1 -28.95 61.44 43.35
C MET A 1 -29.13 60.36 42.30
N ARG A 2 -30.15 60.53 41.43
CA ARG A 2 -30.45 59.89 40.11
C ARG A 2 -30.46 58.35 40.02
N ASN A 3 -31.62 57.68 40.04
CA ASN A 3 -32.57 57.41 38.93
C ASN A 3 -31.99 56.72 37.68
N ARG A 4 -32.42 55.48 37.37
CA ARG A 4 -33.36 55.14 36.27
C ARG A 4 -33.77 53.64 36.27
N ARG A 5 -34.96 53.40 35.72
CA ARG A 5 -35.82 52.19 35.78
C ARG A 5 -35.57 51.17 34.65
N CYS A 6 -35.98 49.92 34.93
CA CYS A 6 -36.52 48.78 34.14
C CYS A 6 -36.93 48.98 32.64
N PRO A 7 -37.08 47.92 31.78
CA PRO A 7 -37.83 46.69 32.13
C PRO A 7 -37.45 45.33 31.49
N SER A 8 -38.12 44.30 32.02
CA SER A 8 -38.28 42.94 31.52
C SER A 8 -39.21 42.85 30.30
N THR A 9 -38.94 41.92 29.38
CA THR A 9 -39.96 41.23 28.57
C THR A 9 -39.56 39.77 28.34
N ALA A 10 -40.56 38.89 28.42
CA ALA A 10 -40.50 37.42 28.35
C ALA A 10 -40.32 36.90 26.90
N PRO A 11 -40.12 35.57 26.68
CA PRO A 11 -39.71 35.01 25.40
C PRO A 11 -40.91 34.66 24.49
N GLY A 12 -40.70 34.76 23.17
CA GLY A 12 -41.62 34.25 22.13
C GLY A 12 -41.16 32.90 21.55
N PRO A 13 -42.06 32.13 20.89
CA PRO A 13 -41.85 30.73 20.48
C PRO A 13 -41.10 30.60 19.13
N PRO A 14 -40.61 29.40 18.75
CA PRO A 14 -39.85 29.20 17.51
C PRO A 14 -40.76 28.92 16.31
N SER A 15 -40.41 29.46 15.15
CA SER A 15 -40.97 29.07 13.85
C SER A 15 -39.88 28.63 12.88
N TRP A 16 -40.06 27.42 12.34
CA TRP A 16 -39.43 26.90 11.11
C TRP A 16 -40.34 27.26 9.92
N PRO A 17 -39.81 27.46 8.69
CA PRO A 17 -39.45 26.38 7.75
C PRO A 17 -38.08 26.64 7.07
N GLY A 18 -37.33 25.71 6.48
CA GLY A 18 -37.69 24.52 5.73
C GLY A 18 -37.34 24.72 4.23
N ILE A 19 -36.26 24.07 3.79
CA ILE A 19 -36.04 23.58 2.41
C ILE A 19 -35.84 24.64 1.31
N LEU A 20 -34.57 24.99 0.99
CA LEU A 20 -34.06 25.15 -0.39
C LEU A 20 -32.54 25.45 -0.40
N LEU A 21 -31.68 24.41 -0.45
CA LEU A 21 -30.28 24.51 -0.93
C LEU A 21 -29.67 23.11 -1.00
N LEU A 22 -30.24 22.28 -1.87
CA LEU A 22 -29.76 20.94 -2.18
C LEU A 22 -30.00 20.75 -3.68
N LEU A 23 -29.10 21.29 -4.52
CA LEU A 23 -28.99 21.03 -5.96
C LEU A 23 -27.80 21.82 -6.56
N LEU A 24 -26.56 21.36 -6.31
CA LEU A 24 -25.40 21.56 -7.21
C LEU A 24 -24.14 20.90 -6.62
N ALA A 25 -24.10 19.57 -6.65
CA ALA A 25 -22.86 18.78 -6.60
C ALA A 25 -23.14 17.36 -7.11
N LEU A 26 -23.63 17.27 -8.34
CA LEU A 26 -23.73 16.04 -9.10
C LEU A 26 -22.98 16.32 -10.40
N LEU A 27 -21.69 15.99 -10.41
CA LEU A 27 -20.84 15.72 -11.57
C LEU A 27 -19.38 15.62 -11.10
N CYS A 28 -18.96 14.42 -10.70
CA CYS A 28 -17.75 13.85 -11.29
C CYS A 28 -17.80 12.33 -11.21
N ALA A 29 -17.37 11.73 -12.31
CA ALA A 29 -17.63 10.37 -12.71
C ALA A 29 -16.85 9.33 -11.90
N ALA A 30 -17.33 8.10 -12.01
CA ALA A 30 -16.62 6.88 -11.66
C ALA A 30 -15.16 6.87 -12.16
N CYS A 31 -14.24 6.44 -11.30
CA CYS A 31 -12.99 5.79 -11.70
C CYS A 31 -12.66 4.70 -10.66
N THR A 32 -13.09 3.49 -11.00
CA THR A 32 -12.36 2.21 -10.84
C THR A 32 -11.20 2.18 -9.83
N GLY A 33 -11.31 1.26 -8.87
CA GLY A 33 -10.25 0.92 -7.94
C GLY A 33 -9.04 0.32 -8.66
N ILE A 34 -7.87 0.92 -8.43
CA ILE A 34 -6.57 0.33 -8.71
C ILE A 34 -5.76 0.44 -7.42
N LYS A 35 -5.17 -0.69 -7.00
CA LYS A 35 -4.34 -0.80 -5.78
C LYS A 35 -2.91 -0.46 -6.15
N TYR A 36 -2.27 0.40 -5.37
CA TYR A 36 -0.91 0.88 -5.64
C TYR A 36 0.09 0.20 -4.69
N THR A 37 1.12 -0.47 -5.23
CA THR A 37 2.20 -1.13 -4.47
C THR A 37 3.48 -0.28 -4.50
N ASP A 38 4.04 0.11 -3.34
CA ASP A 38 5.37 0.74 -3.22
C ASP A 38 6.41 -0.25 -2.66
N GLN A 39 6.19 -1.55 -2.86
CA GLN A 39 7.04 -2.62 -2.30
C GLN A 39 7.76 -3.37 -3.45
N PRO A 40 9.09 -3.28 -3.55
CA PRO A 40 9.88 -3.97 -4.58
C PRO A 40 9.87 -5.52 -4.50
N SER A 41 9.28 -6.12 -3.47
CA SER A 41 9.35 -7.57 -3.18
C SER A 41 8.26 -8.43 -3.85
N LEU A 42 7.31 -7.82 -4.57
CA LEU A 42 6.17 -8.48 -5.23
C LEU A 42 6.09 -8.14 -6.72
N LEU A 43 7.22 -8.11 -7.40
CA LEU A 43 7.25 -7.78 -8.83
C LEU A 43 6.71 -8.95 -9.65
N VAL A 44 5.72 -8.67 -10.49
CA VAL A 44 5.20 -9.58 -11.51
C VAL A 44 6.23 -9.69 -12.63
N ASP A 45 6.58 -10.91 -13.03
CA ASP A 45 7.38 -11.17 -14.22
C ASP A 45 6.46 -11.69 -15.33
N LEU A 46 6.08 -10.81 -16.26
CA LEU A 46 5.17 -11.16 -17.36
C LEU A 46 5.75 -12.19 -18.34
N THR A 47 7.04 -12.49 -18.28
CA THR A 47 7.66 -13.54 -19.10
C THR A 47 7.42 -14.94 -18.54
N GLN A 48 7.22 -15.04 -17.22
CA GLN A 48 7.06 -16.31 -16.49
C GLN A 48 5.61 -16.53 -16.03
N ASP A 49 4.90 -15.46 -15.69
CA ASP A 49 3.51 -15.52 -15.25
C ASP A 49 2.58 -15.66 -16.47
N ALA A 50 1.69 -16.67 -16.46
CA ALA A 50 0.64 -16.88 -17.45
C ALA A 50 -0.49 -15.83 -17.35
N ARG A 51 -0.14 -14.53 -17.35
CA ARG A 51 -1.05 -13.38 -17.31
C ARG A 51 -0.88 -12.53 -18.57
N PRO A 52 -1.68 -12.77 -19.63
CA PRO A 52 -1.57 -12.02 -20.89
C PRO A 52 -2.04 -10.56 -20.80
N GLU A 53 -2.64 -10.13 -19.68
CA GLU A 53 -3.33 -8.83 -19.57
C GLU A 53 -2.46 -7.67 -19.06
N GLY A 54 -1.22 -7.94 -18.62
CA GLY A 54 -0.31 -6.89 -18.13
C GLY A 54 -0.58 -6.46 -16.68
N VAL A 55 0.06 -5.36 -16.27
CA VAL A 55 -0.03 -4.75 -14.92
C VAL A 55 -0.47 -3.29 -15.05
N SER A 56 -1.37 -2.85 -14.17
CA SER A 56 -1.79 -1.44 -14.09
C SER A 56 -1.45 -0.81 -12.75
N THR A 57 -1.01 0.45 -12.79
CA THR A 57 -0.68 1.29 -11.61
C THR A 57 -1.19 2.70 -11.85
N ARG A 58 -1.38 3.52 -10.81
CA ARG A 58 -1.58 4.97 -10.97
C ARG A 58 -0.49 5.75 -10.30
N VAL A 59 -0.07 6.77 -11.02
CA VAL A 59 0.97 7.72 -10.63
C VAL A 59 0.24 9.00 -10.23
N LEU A 60 0.34 9.35 -8.95
CA LEU A 60 -0.19 10.62 -8.47
C LEU A 60 0.76 11.72 -8.89
N ALA A 61 0.23 12.82 -9.43
CA ALA A 61 1.08 13.93 -9.88
C ALA A 61 1.86 14.56 -8.72
N LYS A 62 1.30 14.48 -7.51
CA LYS A 62 1.91 14.99 -6.28
C LYS A 62 2.89 14.06 -5.56
N ALA A 63 3.11 12.86 -6.10
CA ALA A 63 4.04 11.92 -5.49
C ALA A 63 5.47 12.34 -5.85
N GLU A 64 6.27 12.62 -4.81
CA GLU A 64 7.69 12.95 -4.95
C GLU A 64 8.55 11.70 -5.19
N ASP A 65 8.06 10.54 -4.75
CA ASP A 65 8.74 9.26 -4.94
C ASP A 65 8.35 8.59 -6.26
N TRP A 66 9.34 7.88 -6.83
CA TRP A 66 9.15 7.01 -7.97
C TRP A 66 8.13 5.90 -7.67
N ARG A 67 7.00 5.94 -8.36
CA ARG A 67 5.92 4.96 -8.24
C ARG A 67 6.35 3.61 -8.79
N ASN A 68 6.42 2.59 -7.95
CA ASN A 68 6.66 1.23 -8.42
C ASN A 68 5.45 0.72 -9.24
N SER A 69 5.71 0.19 -10.43
CA SER A 69 4.67 -0.38 -11.29
C SER A 69 4.17 -1.75 -10.81
N GLY A 70 4.93 -2.42 -9.94
CA GLY A 70 4.71 -3.81 -9.57
C GLY A 70 5.21 -4.81 -10.63
N LEU A 71 5.95 -4.35 -11.66
CA LEU A 71 6.46 -5.18 -12.76
C LEU A 71 7.98 -5.31 -12.69
N LEU A 72 8.49 -6.54 -12.81
CA LEU A 72 9.87 -6.86 -13.12
C LEU A 72 9.99 -6.95 -14.64
N VAL A 73 10.69 -6.00 -15.26
CA VAL A 73 11.01 -6.11 -16.68
C VAL A 73 12.27 -6.95 -16.85
N ARG A 74 12.28 -7.75 -17.92
CA ARG A 74 13.40 -8.60 -18.33
C ARG A 74 14.12 -8.04 -19.54
N LYS A 75 15.44 -8.00 -19.48
CA LYS A 75 16.32 -7.52 -20.54
C LYS A 75 16.02 -8.27 -21.85
N GLY A 76 15.89 -7.51 -22.94
CA GLY A 76 15.63 -8.05 -24.28
C GLY A 76 14.15 -8.29 -24.59
N GLU A 77 13.27 -8.25 -23.59
CA GLU A 77 11.83 -8.38 -23.79
C GLU A 77 11.19 -7.06 -24.21
N GLN A 78 10.14 -7.15 -25.02
CA GLN A 78 9.40 -5.99 -25.52
C GLN A 78 8.16 -5.73 -24.68
N TYR A 79 8.01 -4.50 -24.20
CA TYR A 79 6.87 -4.06 -23.41
C TYR A 79 6.14 -2.94 -24.12
N ALA A 80 4.82 -2.89 -23.92
CA ALA A 80 3.97 -1.80 -24.35
C ALA A 80 3.36 -1.13 -23.12
N ILE A 81 3.58 0.17 -23.00
CA ILE A 81 3.02 1.05 -21.97
C ILE A 81 1.92 1.90 -22.62
N SER A 82 0.80 2.05 -21.92
CA SER A 82 -0.25 3.01 -22.24
C SER A 82 -0.64 3.78 -20.98
N ALA A 83 -0.84 5.08 -21.08
CA ALA A 83 -1.13 5.96 -19.96
C ALA A 83 -2.33 6.88 -20.28
N ALA A 84 -3.27 6.94 -19.35
CA ALA A 84 -4.47 7.76 -19.47
C ALA A 84 -4.79 8.45 -18.14
N GLY A 85 -5.20 9.71 -18.20
CA GLY A 85 -5.46 10.53 -17.03
C GLY A 85 -5.15 11.98 -17.32
N ARG A 86 -5.37 12.83 -16.31
CA ARG A 86 -5.11 14.26 -16.41
C ARG A 86 -4.54 14.77 -15.10
N TRP A 87 -3.59 15.70 -15.21
CA TRP A 87 -2.97 16.38 -14.09
C TRP A 87 -2.52 17.78 -14.48
N ARG A 88 -2.09 18.57 -13.51
CA ARG A 88 -1.41 19.85 -13.72
C ARG A 88 -0.27 19.99 -12.73
N VAL A 89 0.78 20.65 -13.18
CA VAL A 89 1.91 21.07 -12.35
C VAL A 89 1.60 22.46 -11.83
N TRP A 90 1.54 22.68 -10.52
CA TRP A 90 1.10 23.95 -9.93
C TRP A 90 -0.34 24.40 -10.32
N ALA A 91 -0.95 25.23 -9.48
CA ALA A 91 -2.34 25.66 -9.67
C ALA A 91 -2.57 26.54 -10.92
N THR A 92 -1.53 27.22 -11.41
CA THR A 92 -1.61 28.19 -12.52
C THR A 92 -1.34 27.57 -13.90
N CYS A 93 -0.86 26.32 -13.98
CA CYS A 93 -0.69 25.63 -15.24
C CYS A 93 -1.98 24.98 -15.72
N ALA A 94 -2.05 24.75 -17.04
CA ALA A 94 -3.17 24.04 -17.64
C ALA A 94 -3.12 22.54 -17.32
N TRP A 95 -4.30 21.92 -17.26
CA TRP A 95 -4.43 20.47 -17.18
C TRP A 95 -3.90 19.81 -18.44
N THR A 96 -2.91 18.93 -18.27
CA THR A 96 -2.27 18.14 -19.31
C THR A 96 -2.63 16.66 -19.20
N ASP A 97 -2.11 15.87 -20.13
CA ASP A 97 -2.18 14.42 -20.18
C ASP A 97 -0.75 13.83 -20.12
N ALA A 98 -0.60 12.54 -20.41
CA ALA A 98 0.68 11.87 -20.27
C ALA A 98 1.82 12.31 -21.18
N ASP A 99 1.53 13.00 -22.28
CA ASP A 99 2.59 13.64 -23.08
C ASP A 99 3.11 14.92 -22.42
N GLY A 100 2.39 15.46 -21.43
CA GLY A 100 2.75 16.70 -20.75
C GLY A 100 2.65 17.94 -21.65
N LEU A 101 1.95 17.86 -22.77
CA LEU A 101 1.89 18.95 -23.75
C LEU A 101 0.88 20.02 -23.34
N ASN A 102 1.09 21.24 -23.85
CA ASN A 102 0.19 22.39 -23.69
C ASN A 102 -0.08 22.83 -22.23
N MET A 103 0.80 22.49 -21.29
CA MET A 103 0.65 22.92 -19.88
C MET A 103 0.96 24.42 -19.69
N TYR A 104 1.87 24.96 -20.51
CA TYR A 104 2.39 26.31 -20.37
C TYR A 104 1.44 27.38 -20.89
N GLY A 105 1.44 28.52 -20.21
CA GLY A 105 0.63 29.69 -20.52
C GLY A 105 1.24 30.97 -19.93
N PRO A 106 0.52 32.11 -19.96
CA PRO A 106 1.03 33.38 -19.45
C PRO A 106 1.49 33.34 -17.98
N PHE A 107 0.94 32.41 -17.18
CA PHE A 107 1.21 32.27 -15.74
C PHE A 107 1.89 30.94 -15.38
N CYS A 108 2.34 30.18 -16.38
CA CYS A 108 3.00 28.90 -16.23
C CYS A 108 4.08 28.77 -17.30
N VAL A 109 5.34 28.89 -16.91
CA VAL A 109 6.50 28.93 -17.81
C VAL A 109 7.46 27.79 -17.49
N ASP A 110 8.19 27.35 -18.50
CA ASP A 110 9.23 26.33 -18.36
C ASP A 110 10.48 26.94 -17.72
N TRP A 111 10.91 26.39 -16.58
CA TRP A 111 12.11 26.81 -15.86
C TRP A 111 13.32 25.90 -16.13
N GLY A 112 13.17 24.89 -16.99
CA GLY A 112 14.26 24.02 -17.44
C GLY A 112 14.85 23.10 -16.37
N ASN A 113 14.13 22.89 -15.27
CA ASN A 113 14.55 22.18 -14.07
C ASN A 113 13.78 20.86 -13.83
N ALA A 114 13.04 20.38 -14.82
CA ALA A 114 12.41 19.07 -14.80
C ALA A 114 13.43 17.93 -14.64
N TYR A 115 13.01 16.83 -14.01
CA TYR A 115 13.81 15.64 -13.73
C TYR A 115 14.55 15.10 -14.97
N LEU A 116 13.82 14.93 -16.08
CA LEU A 116 14.33 14.50 -17.38
C LEU A 116 14.37 15.68 -18.35
N LYS A 117 15.58 16.19 -18.58
CA LYS A 117 15.83 17.28 -19.54
C LYS A 117 15.53 16.85 -20.96
N GLY A 118 15.00 17.77 -21.77
CA GLY A 118 14.63 17.52 -23.16
C GLY A 118 13.26 16.87 -23.36
N TRP A 119 12.54 16.59 -22.28
CA TRP A 119 11.14 16.17 -22.26
C TRP A 119 10.27 17.26 -21.62
N SER A 120 8.95 17.22 -21.86
CA SER A 120 8.03 18.18 -21.23
C SER A 120 8.09 18.07 -19.70
N HIS A 121 8.05 19.20 -18.98
CA HIS A 121 8.00 19.35 -17.50
C HIS A 121 6.68 18.82 -16.89
N SER A 122 5.97 17.95 -17.58
CA SER A 122 4.82 17.24 -17.02
C SER A 122 4.58 15.93 -17.72
N ALA A 123 5.52 15.48 -18.56
CA ALA A 123 5.40 14.18 -19.22
C ALA A 123 5.49 13.06 -18.18
N LEU A 124 4.80 11.95 -18.44
CA LEU A 124 5.07 10.71 -17.73
C LEU A 124 6.46 10.20 -18.11
N ILE A 125 7.31 9.94 -17.11
CA ILE A 125 8.64 9.34 -17.28
C ILE A 125 8.74 8.07 -16.45
N ALA A 126 9.69 7.20 -16.83
CA ALA A 126 9.94 5.92 -16.19
C ALA A 126 11.43 5.68 -15.95
N ARG A 127 11.75 4.70 -15.10
CA ARG A 127 13.10 4.15 -14.95
C ARG A 127 13.03 2.66 -14.61
N ILE A 128 14.11 1.93 -14.86
CA ILE A 128 14.25 0.50 -14.54
C ILE A 128 15.31 0.34 -13.45
N GLY A 129 14.93 -0.23 -12.31
CA GLY A 129 15.76 -0.29 -11.13
C GLY A 129 15.83 1.04 -10.38
N GLU A 130 16.37 0.99 -9.16
CA GLU A 130 16.47 2.16 -8.27
C GLU A 130 17.47 3.20 -8.79
N ASP A 131 18.51 2.76 -9.52
CA ASP A 131 19.57 3.61 -10.06
C ASP A 131 19.51 3.77 -11.60
N GLY A 132 18.41 3.32 -12.22
CA GLY A 132 18.24 3.39 -13.67
C GLY A 132 18.12 4.82 -14.20
N ALA A 133 18.72 5.07 -15.37
CA ALA A 133 18.54 6.32 -16.08
C ALA A 133 17.05 6.52 -16.45
N PRO A 134 16.46 7.70 -16.16
CA PRO A 134 15.10 8.00 -16.56
C PRO A 134 14.95 8.06 -18.09
N PHE A 135 13.77 7.67 -18.57
CA PHE A 135 13.37 7.81 -19.97
C PHE A 135 11.91 8.26 -20.06
N GLY A 136 11.56 8.93 -21.16
CA GLY A 136 10.20 9.42 -21.37
C GLY A 136 9.26 8.35 -21.89
N VAL A 137 8.01 8.42 -21.41
CA VAL A 137 6.95 7.45 -21.74
C VAL A 137 5.82 8.10 -22.52
N GLY A 138 5.32 9.25 -22.10
CA GLY A 138 4.16 9.87 -22.75
C GLY A 138 2.86 9.09 -22.54
N LYS A 139 1.88 9.29 -23.42
CA LYS A 139 0.64 8.48 -23.49
C LYS A 139 0.86 7.02 -23.83
N GLY A 140 1.99 6.68 -24.45
CA GLY A 140 2.33 5.29 -24.69
C GLY A 140 3.69 5.11 -25.32
N LEU A 141 4.32 3.99 -24.97
CA LEU A 141 5.67 3.64 -25.40
C LEU A 141 5.75 2.15 -25.65
N ARG A 142 6.33 1.74 -26.78
CA ARG A 142 6.84 0.38 -26.96
C ARG A 142 8.35 0.42 -26.84
N PHE A 143 8.92 -0.41 -25.99
CA PHE A 143 10.36 -0.46 -25.80
C PHE A 143 10.85 -1.87 -25.52
N THR A 144 12.11 -2.12 -25.87
CA THR A 144 12.85 -3.31 -25.45
C THR A 144 13.60 -2.98 -24.18
N ALA A 145 13.41 -3.74 -23.10
CA ALA A 145 14.07 -3.44 -21.84
C ALA A 145 15.60 -3.62 -21.97
N PRO A 146 16.41 -2.58 -21.67
CA PRO A 146 17.87 -2.65 -21.81
C PRO A 146 18.54 -3.41 -20.65
N ALA A 147 17.83 -3.60 -19.54
CA ALA A 147 18.30 -4.27 -18.33
C ALA A 147 17.13 -4.95 -17.59
N ASP A 148 17.45 -5.88 -16.70
CA ASP A 148 16.50 -6.45 -15.75
C ASP A 148 16.24 -5.46 -14.61
N GLY A 149 15.00 -5.36 -14.15
CA GLY A 149 14.71 -4.63 -12.92
C GLY A 149 13.27 -4.19 -12.75
N PRO A 150 12.90 -3.70 -11.55
CA PRO A 150 11.59 -3.11 -11.32
C PRO A 150 11.37 -1.88 -12.20
N LEU A 151 10.21 -1.78 -12.84
CA LEU A 151 9.82 -0.59 -13.59
C LEU A 151 9.13 0.42 -12.66
N TYR A 152 9.56 1.67 -12.68
CA TYR A 152 8.97 2.75 -11.91
C TYR A 152 8.50 3.90 -12.80
N PHE A 153 7.58 4.71 -12.29
CA PHE A 153 7.01 5.87 -12.98
C PHE A 153 7.00 7.11 -12.08
N ILE A 154 7.12 8.29 -12.67
CA ILE A 154 6.87 9.57 -12.00
C ILE A 154 6.45 10.62 -13.03
N ILE A 155 5.84 11.72 -12.58
CA ILE A 155 5.62 12.89 -13.43
C ILE A 155 6.94 13.66 -13.53
N ASN A 156 7.28 14.11 -14.73
CA ASN A 156 8.52 14.84 -14.99
C ASN A 156 8.47 16.27 -14.44
N ASP A 157 8.65 16.42 -13.14
CA ASP A 157 8.65 17.72 -12.47
C ASP A 157 10.01 18.08 -11.87
N THR A 158 10.09 19.26 -11.27
CA THR A 158 11.24 19.72 -10.50
C THR A 158 11.32 18.95 -9.19
N PRO A 159 12.45 18.30 -8.88
CA PRO A 159 12.67 17.68 -7.58
C PRO A 159 12.36 18.65 -6.42
N GLY A 160 11.65 18.18 -5.39
CA GLY A 160 11.21 19.01 -4.26
C GLY A 160 9.95 19.84 -4.48
N HIS A 161 9.35 19.82 -5.68
CA HIS A 161 8.20 20.66 -6.04
C HIS A 161 7.06 19.84 -6.63
N PHE A 162 6.74 18.69 -6.03
CA PHE A 162 5.58 17.88 -6.43
C PHE A 162 4.32 18.20 -5.60
N GLY A 163 4.48 18.77 -4.41
CA GLY A 163 3.39 18.95 -3.45
C GLY A 163 2.26 19.86 -3.92
N ASP A 164 2.52 20.69 -4.93
CA ASP A 164 1.59 21.62 -5.57
C ASP A 164 0.93 21.07 -6.84
N ASN A 165 1.20 19.80 -7.17
CA ASN A 165 0.58 19.12 -8.31
C ASN A 165 -0.79 18.56 -7.95
N GLU A 166 -1.65 18.50 -8.97
CA GLU A 166 -3.00 17.95 -8.84
C GLU A 166 -3.29 16.94 -9.94
N GLY A 167 -4.04 15.89 -9.60
CA GLY A 167 -4.46 14.86 -10.55
C GLY A 167 -3.56 13.61 -10.55
N TYR A 168 -3.74 12.78 -11.57
CA TYR A 168 -3.09 11.48 -11.67
C TYR A 168 -3.11 10.94 -13.11
N VAL A 169 -2.32 9.88 -13.32
CA VAL A 169 -2.36 9.06 -14.54
C VAL A 169 -2.41 7.58 -14.18
N ASP A 170 -3.35 6.86 -14.80
CA ASP A 170 -3.40 5.41 -14.79
C ASP A 170 -2.51 4.88 -15.93
N VAL A 171 -1.59 3.99 -15.59
CA VAL A 171 -0.58 3.41 -16.47
C VAL A 171 -0.78 1.91 -16.53
N SER A 172 -0.84 1.36 -17.75
CA SER A 172 -0.90 -0.08 -18.01
C SER A 172 0.32 -0.52 -18.79
N VAL A 173 0.91 -1.66 -18.40
CA VAL A 173 2.11 -2.23 -19.02
C VAL A 173 1.84 -3.68 -19.39
N SER A 174 2.14 -4.06 -20.63
CA SER A 174 1.92 -5.42 -21.14
C SER A 174 3.15 -5.95 -21.88
N LEU A 175 3.31 -7.27 -21.90
CA LEU A 175 4.34 -7.93 -22.71
C LEU A 175 3.89 -7.97 -24.17
N THR A 176 4.75 -7.54 -25.08
CA THR A 176 4.50 -7.64 -26.51
C THR A 176 5.06 -8.97 -26.98
N ARG A 177 4.27 -10.05 -26.96
CA ARG A 177 4.71 -11.31 -27.56
C ARG A 177 4.96 -11.09 -29.04
N ALA A 178 6.13 -11.48 -29.52
CA ALA A 178 6.40 -11.52 -30.94
C ALA A 178 5.35 -12.44 -31.59
N ALA A 179 4.43 -11.86 -32.35
CA ALA A 179 3.61 -12.63 -33.26
C ALA A 179 4.58 -13.40 -34.17
N GLY A 180 4.46 -14.72 -34.20
CA GLY A 180 5.09 -15.50 -35.25
C GLY A 180 4.71 -14.90 -36.59
N SER A 181 5.73 -14.48 -37.35
CA SER A 181 5.72 -14.06 -38.75
C SER A 181 4.35 -13.72 -39.36
N LEU A 182 3.92 -12.45 -39.28
CA LEU A 182 3.09 -11.85 -40.32
C LEU A 182 3.22 -10.31 -40.34
N ALA A 183 3.87 -9.85 -41.41
CA ALA A 183 3.89 -8.50 -42.01
C ALA A 183 4.32 -7.28 -41.16
N LEU A 184 5.42 -6.66 -41.59
CA LEU A 184 5.87 -5.31 -41.21
C LEU A 184 4.74 -4.27 -41.38
N ALA A 185 4.48 -3.51 -40.32
CA ALA A 185 3.96 -2.14 -40.42
C ALA A 185 5.04 -1.18 -39.88
N PRO A 186 5.26 -0.01 -40.51
CA PRO A 186 6.39 0.85 -40.16
C PRO A 186 6.22 1.50 -38.78
N SER A 187 7.34 1.62 -38.08
CA SER A 187 7.47 2.26 -36.77
C SER A 187 6.99 3.72 -36.81
N PRO A 188 6.16 4.20 -35.87
CA PRO A 188 5.80 5.61 -35.82
C PRO A 188 7.00 6.46 -35.40
N ALA A 189 7.24 7.54 -36.15
CA ALA A 189 8.29 8.51 -35.90
C ALA A 189 8.13 9.22 -34.54
N PRO A 190 9.23 9.67 -33.90
CA PRO A 190 9.16 10.41 -32.65
C PRO A 190 8.40 11.74 -32.82
N PRO A 191 7.66 12.21 -31.80
CA PRO A 191 6.92 13.46 -31.88
C PRO A 191 7.86 14.67 -32.00
N PRO A 192 7.43 15.75 -32.67
CA PRO A 192 8.27 16.93 -32.90
C PRO A 192 8.48 17.73 -31.61
N ALA A 193 9.70 18.26 -31.45
CA ALA A 193 10.07 19.13 -30.34
C ALA A 193 9.22 20.43 -30.32
N PRO A 194 8.90 20.98 -29.13
CA PRO A 194 8.12 22.21 -29.00
C PRO A 194 8.86 23.43 -29.56
N PRO A 195 8.13 24.46 -30.04
CA PRO A 195 8.71 25.61 -30.72
C PRO A 195 9.45 26.53 -29.74
N LYS A 196 10.72 26.83 -30.04
CA LYS A 196 11.55 27.79 -29.30
C LYS A 196 10.98 29.21 -29.45
N LYS A 197 10.54 29.85 -28.35
CA LYS A 197 10.34 31.30 -28.30
C LYS A 197 11.67 32.02 -28.06
N LYS A 198 11.86 33.11 -28.80
CA LYS A 198 13.06 33.93 -28.93
C LYS A 198 13.50 34.55 -27.61
N ALA A 199 14.81 34.47 -27.32
CA ALA A 199 15.54 35.51 -26.59
C ALA A 199 16.97 35.60 -27.14
N ALA A 200 17.53 36.81 -27.03
CA ALA A 200 18.59 37.38 -27.86
C ALA A 200 20.02 36.80 -27.66
N ALA A 201 20.86 37.05 -28.67
CA ALA A 201 22.29 36.75 -28.78
C ALA A 201 23.17 37.70 -27.91
N PRO A 202 24.53 37.63 -27.91
CA PRO A 202 25.46 36.70 -28.60
C PRO A 202 26.64 36.16 -27.73
N GLN A 203 27.43 35.21 -28.26
CA GLN A 203 28.90 35.32 -28.47
C GLN A 203 29.57 34.00 -28.98
N SER A 204 30.35 34.19 -30.06
CA SER A 204 31.43 33.43 -30.75
C SER A 204 31.96 32.03 -30.33
N LEU A 205 31.93 31.08 -31.30
CA LEU A 205 32.95 30.15 -31.90
C LEU A 205 34.21 29.65 -31.11
N PRO A 206 34.93 28.54 -31.48
CA PRO A 206 34.82 27.66 -32.68
C PRO A 206 34.98 26.11 -32.51
N GLN A 207 34.48 25.39 -33.54
CA GLN A 207 35.03 24.22 -34.29
C GLN A 207 35.30 22.79 -33.72
N ALA A 208 34.83 21.84 -34.56
CA ALA A 208 35.42 20.58 -35.05
C ALA A 208 35.39 19.30 -34.19
N VAL A 209 34.84 18.20 -34.74
CA VAL A 209 35.39 16.81 -34.82
C VAL A 209 34.64 16.03 -35.93
N PRO A 210 35.28 15.12 -36.72
CA PRO A 210 34.75 14.56 -37.97
C PRO A 210 33.99 13.21 -37.85
N GLN A 211 33.39 12.82 -38.98
CA GLN A 211 32.65 11.58 -39.28
C GLN A 211 33.39 10.29 -38.86
N ALA A 212 32.63 9.35 -38.29
CA ALA A 212 33.05 7.96 -38.09
C ALA A 212 32.24 7.01 -38.99
N ALA A 213 32.96 6.03 -39.53
CA ALA A 213 32.61 5.15 -40.63
C ALA A 213 31.65 4.00 -40.26
N SER A 214 31.04 3.45 -41.32
CA SER A 214 30.18 2.26 -41.36
C SER A 214 30.88 0.98 -40.90
N ALA A 215 30.16 0.13 -40.17
CA ALA A 215 30.53 -1.27 -39.88
C ALA A 215 29.61 -2.25 -40.65
N PRO A 216 30.09 -3.47 -41.00
CA PRO A 216 29.44 -4.35 -41.96
C PRO A 216 28.44 -5.34 -41.33
N ALA A 217 27.55 -5.89 -42.15
CA ALA A 217 26.49 -6.82 -41.78
C ALA A 217 27.00 -8.22 -41.37
N PRO A 218 26.31 -8.93 -40.46
CA PRO A 218 26.68 -10.29 -40.06
C PRO A 218 26.13 -11.38 -41.00
N VAL A 219 26.89 -12.47 -41.09
CA VAL A 219 26.63 -13.69 -41.87
C VAL A 219 25.68 -14.62 -41.08
N PRO A 220 24.78 -15.41 -41.70
CA PRO A 220 23.85 -16.27 -40.99
C PRO A 220 24.49 -17.61 -40.59
N VAL A 221 24.21 -18.09 -39.38
CA VAL A 221 24.53 -19.46 -38.92
C VAL A 221 23.23 -20.23 -38.75
N GLU A 222 23.23 -21.44 -39.32
CA GLU A 222 22.11 -22.36 -39.50
C GLU A 222 21.68 -23.04 -38.18
N ALA A 223 20.37 -23.23 -37.99
CA ALA A 223 19.77 -23.76 -36.77
C ALA A 223 19.61 -25.29 -36.82
N GLN A 224 19.89 -25.97 -35.70
CA GLN A 224 19.48 -27.36 -35.46
C GLN A 224 18.48 -27.40 -34.29
N PRO A 225 17.44 -28.27 -34.31
CA PRO A 225 16.43 -28.30 -33.27
C PRO A 225 16.85 -29.22 -32.11
N ALA A 226 16.82 -28.71 -30.88
CA ALA A 226 16.92 -29.50 -29.66
C ALA A 226 15.53 -29.75 -29.07
N VAL A 227 15.22 -31.04 -28.84
CA VAL A 227 14.01 -31.54 -28.18
C VAL A 227 14.08 -31.23 -26.69
N VAL A 228 13.09 -30.54 -26.14
CA VAL A 228 13.00 -30.23 -24.69
C VAL A 228 11.93 -31.12 -24.07
N GLN A 229 12.32 -32.00 -23.16
CA GLN A 229 11.38 -32.74 -22.31
C GLN A 229 10.88 -31.83 -21.18
N ALA A 230 9.56 -31.83 -20.96
CA ALA A 230 8.92 -31.11 -19.87
C ALA A 230 9.30 -31.77 -18.54
N VAL A 231 9.86 -30.98 -17.62
CA VAL A 231 9.98 -31.33 -16.20
C VAL A 231 8.86 -30.63 -15.45
N ASP A 232 7.90 -31.42 -14.96
CA ASP A 232 6.84 -30.94 -14.10
C ASP A 232 7.44 -30.48 -12.75
N HIS A 233 7.31 -29.20 -12.42
CA HIS A 233 7.55 -28.68 -11.08
C HIS A 233 6.19 -28.36 -10.43
N GLU A 234 5.74 -29.25 -9.53
CA GLU A 234 4.71 -28.91 -8.56
C GLU A 234 5.20 -27.79 -7.62
N PRO A 235 4.41 -26.74 -7.36
CA PRO A 235 4.77 -25.74 -6.37
C PRO A 235 4.57 -26.35 -4.97
N ALA A 236 5.67 -26.61 -4.27
CA ALA A 236 5.67 -26.98 -2.87
C ALA A 236 5.03 -25.86 -2.01
N GLY A 237 3.72 -25.93 -1.80
CA GLY A 237 3.04 -25.12 -0.79
C GLY A 237 3.53 -25.51 0.59
N LEU A 238 3.72 -24.53 1.49
CA LEU A 238 3.90 -24.73 2.93
C LEU A 238 2.60 -25.30 3.55
N SER A 239 2.25 -26.53 3.19
CA SER A 239 1.21 -27.32 3.84
C SER A 239 1.90 -28.35 4.75
N THR A 240 1.53 -28.35 6.04
CA THR A 240 1.95 -29.23 7.18
C THR A 240 2.84 -28.64 8.28
N GLY A 241 3.29 -27.39 8.20
CA GLY A 241 4.02 -26.75 9.32
C GLY A 241 3.13 -26.46 10.54
N ARG A 242 3.65 -26.63 11.76
CA ARG A 242 2.95 -26.30 13.01
C ARG A 242 2.46 -24.84 13.01
N ARG A 243 1.27 -24.57 13.53
CA ARG A 243 0.68 -23.22 13.58
C ARG A 243 0.31 -22.88 15.02
N VAL A 244 0.84 -21.78 15.55
CA VAL A 244 0.56 -21.34 16.94
C VAL A 244 0.09 -19.89 16.91
N ALA A 245 -0.99 -19.60 17.63
CA ALA A 245 -1.51 -18.25 17.77
C ALA A 245 -1.61 -17.81 19.23
N LEU A 246 -1.23 -16.58 19.51
CA LEU A 246 -1.61 -15.86 20.72
C LEU A 246 -2.70 -14.84 20.36
N VAL A 247 -3.84 -14.93 21.03
CA VAL A 247 -5.00 -14.08 20.80
C VAL A 247 -5.36 -13.41 22.13
N ILE A 248 -5.33 -12.08 22.15
CA ILE A 248 -5.59 -11.27 23.35
C ILE A 248 -6.74 -10.30 23.07
N GLY A 249 -7.76 -10.30 23.92
CA GLY A 249 -8.89 -9.37 23.87
C GLY A 249 -9.07 -8.64 25.20
N ASN A 250 -8.74 -7.37 25.25
CA ASN A 250 -8.86 -6.54 26.45
C ASN A 250 -10.01 -5.54 26.30
N ALA A 251 -10.98 -5.61 27.20
CA ALA A 251 -12.20 -4.81 27.16
C ALA A 251 -12.52 -4.13 28.50
N ALA A 252 -12.26 -4.80 29.62
CA ALA A 252 -12.67 -4.38 30.96
C ALA A 252 -11.72 -3.35 31.60
N TYR A 253 -11.36 -2.29 30.87
CA TYR A 253 -10.51 -1.22 31.39
C TYR A 253 -11.28 -0.36 32.42
N PRO A 254 -10.70 -0.10 33.61
CA PRO A 254 -11.26 0.85 34.55
C PRO A 254 -11.40 2.24 33.91
N GLY A 255 -12.62 2.79 33.88
CA GLY A 255 -12.90 4.14 33.38
C GLY A 255 -12.97 4.32 31.85
N ALA A 256 -12.55 3.32 31.05
CA ALA A 256 -12.60 3.38 29.59
C ALA A 256 -12.89 2.01 28.95
N PRO A 257 -13.99 1.32 29.31
CA PRO A 257 -14.27 -0.02 28.81
C PRO A 257 -14.56 -0.02 27.30
N LEU A 258 -14.20 -1.12 26.64
CA LEU A 258 -14.50 -1.38 25.22
C LEU A 258 -15.55 -2.49 25.09
N ARG A 259 -16.41 -2.41 24.07
CA ARG A 259 -17.53 -3.36 23.91
C ARG A 259 -17.13 -4.69 23.26
N ASN A 260 -16.27 -4.65 22.24
CA ASN A 260 -16.06 -5.76 21.32
C ASN A 260 -14.82 -6.65 21.56
N PRO A 261 -13.69 -6.20 22.15
CA PRO A 261 -12.43 -6.94 22.11
C PRO A 261 -12.47 -8.39 22.62
N VAL A 262 -13.27 -8.67 23.66
CA VAL A 262 -13.42 -10.04 24.17
C VAL A 262 -14.18 -10.92 23.16
N ASN A 263 -15.20 -10.39 22.49
CA ASN A 263 -15.90 -11.11 21.42
C ASN A 263 -14.97 -11.35 20.22
N ASP A 264 -14.19 -10.33 19.85
CA ASP A 264 -13.21 -10.39 18.77
C ASP A 264 -12.19 -11.49 19.03
N ALA A 265 -11.60 -11.52 20.23
CA ALA A 265 -10.64 -12.55 20.61
C ALA A 265 -11.25 -13.96 20.66
N ARG A 266 -12.46 -14.13 21.18
CA ARG A 266 -13.14 -15.44 21.22
C ARG A 266 -13.43 -15.99 19.84
N ASP A 267 -13.99 -15.17 18.96
CA ASP A 267 -14.36 -15.57 17.61
C ASP A 267 -13.11 -15.83 16.76
N MET A 268 -12.07 -15.01 16.93
CA MET A 268 -10.76 -15.21 16.28
C MET A 268 -10.11 -16.52 16.73
N ALA A 269 -10.07 -16.79 18.04
CA ALA A 269 -9.53 -18.03 18.58
C ALA A 269 -10.30 -19.25 18.07
N SER A 270 -11.63 -19.17 18.00
CA SER A 270 -12.47 -20.24 17.45
C SER A 270 -12.17 -20.50 15.98
N ALA A 271 -12.10 -19.44 15.15
CA ALA A 271 -11.77 -19.55 13.74
C ALA A 271 -10.39 -20.15 13.51
N LEU A 272 -9.37 -19.67 14.22
CA LEU A 272 -7.99 -20.15 14.09
C LEU A 272 -7.84 -21.61 14.53
N ARG A 273 -8.51 -22.03 15.61
CA ARG A 273 -8.55 -23.45 16.01
C ARG A 273 -9.15 -24.33 14.91
N GLY A 274 -10.25 -23.89 14.31
CA GLY A 274 -10.86 -24.58 13.16
C GLY A 274 -9.94 -24.69 11.93
N LEU A 275 -8.92 -23.83 11.85
CA LEU A 275 -7.90 -23.79 10.79
C LEU A 275 -6.57 -24.45 11.20
N GLY A 276 -6.59 -25.22 12.29
CA GLY A 276 -5.44 -26.02 12.74
C GLY A 276 -4.38 -25.25 13.53
N PHE A 277 -4.68 -24.05 14.05
CA PHE A 277 -3.79 -23.37 14.98
C PHE A 277 -3.96 -23.90 16.40
N GLU A 278 -2.84 -24.07 17.09
CA GLU A 278 -2.79 -24.12 18.55
C GLU A 278 -2.95 -22.71 19.11
N VAL A 279 -4.09 -22.42 19.76
CA VAL A 279 -4.41 -21.06 20.21
C VAL A 279 -4.24 -20.88 21.72
N ILE A 280 -3.37 -19.96 22.12
CA ILE A 280 -3.28 -19.37 23.45
C ILE A 280 -4.24 -18.16 23.48
N LEU A 281 -5.34 -18.28 24.22
CA LEU A 281 -6.32 -17.19 24.38
C LEU A 281 -6.11 -16.51 25.74
N ARG A 282 -6.14 -15.18 25.76
CA ARG A 282 -6.24 -14.36 26.97
C ARG A 282 -7.32 -13.30 26.79
N GLU A 283 -8.11 -13.09 27.84
CA GLU A 283 -9.19 -12.10 27.88
C GLU A 283 -8.96 -11.22 29.10
N ASN A 284 -9.09 -9.90 28.92
CA ASN A 284 -8.87 -8.91 29.98
C ASN A 284 -7.57 -9.18 30.76
N ALA A 285 -6.48 -9.31 30.02
CA ALA A 285 -5.18 -9.67 30.55
C ALA A 285 -4.49 -8.49 31.22
N THR A 286 -3.85 -8.76 32.36
CA THR A 286 -2.90 -7.85 33.00
C THR A 286 -1.57 -7.82 32.25
N LEU A 287 -0.71 -6.83 32.52
CA LEU A 287 0.62 -6.75 31.88
C LEU A 287 1.39 -8.07 32.04
N ARG A 288 1.47 -8.57 33.29
CA ARG A 288 2.15 -9.82 33.61
C ARG A 288 1.61 -11.01 32.82
N GLN A 289 0.29 -11.12 32.71
CA GLN A 289 -0.35 -12.20 31.95
C GLN A 289 -0.07 -12.10 30.45
N MET A 290 0.04 -10.88 29.90
CA MET A 290 0.42 -10.66 28.50
C MET A 290 1.89 -11.07 28.27
N GLU A 291 2.80 -10.70 29.17
CA GLU A 291 4.23 -11.08 29.12
C GLU A 291 4.41 -12.61 29.17
N GLU A 292 3.77 -13.26 30.15
CA GLU A 292 3.76 -14.72 30.29
C GLU A 292 3.23 -15.41 29.02
N ALA A 293 2.19 -14.86 28.40
CA ALA A 293 1.60 -15.42 27.19
C ALA A 293 2.49 -15.23 25.94
N VAL A 294 3.20 -14.10 25.83
CA VAL A 294 4.19 -13.86 24.77
C VAL A 294 5.38 -14.81 24.90
N ASP A 295 5.84 -15.06 26.13
CA ASP A 295 6.87 -16.07 26.39
C ASP A 295 6.39 -17.49 26.10
N GLU A 296 5.13 -17.80 26.41
CA GLU A 296 4.51 -19.06 26.03
C GLU A 296 4.45 -19.23 24.50
N LEU A 297 4.04 -18.19 23.76
CA LEU A 297 4.04 -18.18 22.30
C LEU A 297 5.45 -18.47 21.77
N TRP A 298 6.45 -17.73 22.23
CA TRP A 298 7.85 -17.91 21.83
C TRP A 298 8.34 -19.34 22.03
N ARG A 299 8.13 -19.93 23.22
CA ARG A 299 8.55 -21.32 23.50
C ARG A 299 7.90 -22.32 22.54
N ARG A 300 6.65 -22.11 22.16
CA ARG A 300 5.95 -22.99 21.21
C ARG A 300 6.46 -22.80 19.78
N LEU A 301 6.77 -21.57 19.38
CA LEU A 301 7.28 -21.22 18.05
C LEU A 301 8.70 -21.71 17.77
N ARG A 302 9.54 -21.88 18.80
CA ARG A 302 10.90 -22.46 18.65
C ARG A 302 10.93 -23.84 18.00
N ARG A 303 9.79 -24.51 17.89
CA ARG A 303 9.62 -25.80 17.21
C ARG A 303 9.34 -25.66 15.70
N GLY A 304 9.43 -24.44 15.16
CA GLY A 304 9.21 -24.11 13.76
C GLY A 304 7.74 -23.84 13.42
N GLY A 305 7.50 -23.46 12.16
CA GLY A 305 6.17 -23.23 11.60
C GLY A 305 5.73 -21.77 11.57
N ALA A 306 4.42 -21.53 11.71
CA ALA A 306 3.79 -20.22 11.61
C ALA A 306 3.32 -19.72 12.98
N GLY A 307 3.69 -18.48 13.31
CA GLY A 307 3.25 -17.76 14.49
C GLY A 307 2.25 -16.66 14.15
N LEU A 308 1.20 -16.55 14.95
CA LEU A 308 0.24 -15.45 14.86
C LEU A 308 0.08 -14.77 16.22
N PHE A 309 0.11 -13.45 16.24
CA PHE A 309 -0.29 -12.63 17.36
C PHE A 309 -1.48 -11.77 16.94
N PHE A 310 -2.57 -11.85 17.69
CA PHE A 310 -3.75 -11.00 17.52
C PHE A 310 -4.01 -10.25 18.83
N PHE A 311 -4.18 -8.93 18.73
CA PHE A 311 -4.59 -8.11 19.85
C PHE A 311 -5.78 -7.24 19.48
N ALA A 312 -6.82 -7.28 20.31
CA ALA A 312 -7.92 -6.31 20.31
C ALA A 312 -7.99 -5.61 21.67
N GLY A 313 -8.10 -4.28 21.67
CA GLY A 313 -8.12 -3.47 22.90
C GLY A 313 -7.65 -2.03 22.70
N HIS A 314 -7.29 -1.34 23.79
CA HIS A 314 -6.66 -0.02 23.69
C HIS A 314 -5.20 -0.14 23.25
N GLY A 315 -4.81 0.70 22.30
CA GLY A 315 -3.43 0.86 21.84
C GLY A 315 -2.99 2.32 21.92
N LEU A 316 -1.71 2.54 22.22
CA LEU A 316 -1.10 3.86 22.35
C LEU A 316 0.18 3.94 21.52
N GLN A 317 0.47 5.15 21.03
CA GLN A 317 1.76 5.47 20.44
C GLN A 317 2.50 6.51 21.29
N VAL A 318 3.75 6.21 21.64
CA VAL A 318 4.65 7.13 22.32
C VAL A 318 6.00 7.10 21.63
N ALA A 319 6.49 8.26 21.20
CA ALA A 319 7.78 8.42 20.51
C ALA A 319 7.99 7.41 19.35
N GLY A 320 6.96 7.21 18.52
CA GLY A 320 7.01 6.31 17.37
C GLY A 320 6.93 4.81 17.68
N ARG A 321 6.71 4.43 18.95
CA ARG A 321 6.55 3.03 19.38
C ARG A 321 5.11 2.73 19.77
N ASN A 322 4.69 1.50 19.50
CA ASN A 322 3.34 1.03 19.74
C ASN A 322 3.24 0.23 21.03
N TYR A 323 2.30 0.59 21.88
CA TYR A 323 2.04 -0.04 23.17
C TYR A 323 0.61 -0.57 23.24
N LEU A 324 0.48 -1.82 23.65
CA LEU A 324 -0.79 -2.50 23.88
C LEU A 324 -1.14 -2.36 25.37
N VAL A 325 -2.32 -1.82 25.66
CA VAL A 325 -2.69 -1.46 27.04
C VAL A 325 -3.30 -2.68 27.74
N PRO A 326 -2.74 -3.15 28.86
CA PRO A 326 -3.35 -4.17 29.71
C PRO A 326 -4.51 -3.61 30.54
N VAL A 327 -5.42 -4.46 31.02
CA VAL A 327 -6.61 -3.98 31.75
C VAL A 327 -6.29 -3.40 33.14
N ASP A 328 -5.13 -3.73 33.69
CA ASP A 328 -4.64 -3.21 34.97
C ASP A 328 -3.70 -2.00 34.82
N ALA A 329 -3.53 -1.48 33.60
CA ALA A 329 -2.74 -0.28 33.35
C ALA A 329 -3.30 0.92 34.13
N ARG A 330 -2.42 1.59 34.87
CA ARG A 330 -2.69 2.87 35.52
C ARG A 330 -1.69 3.89 34.98
N LEU A 331 -2.14 4.72 34.04
CA LEU A 331 -1.31 5.68 33.33
C LEU A 331 -1.64 7.08 33.84
N GLU A 332 -0.72 7.67 34.59
CA GLU A 332 -0.84 9.04 35.13
C GLU A 332 -0.01 10.04 34.32
N ALA A 333 1.06 9.57 33.68
CA ALA A 333 1.91 10.35 32.79
C ALA A 333 2.44 9.52 31.61
N GLU A 334 2.89 10.19 30.54
CA GLU A 334 3.35 9.53 29.31
C GLU A 334 4.50 8.54 29.55
N GLN A 335 5.34 8.83 30.55
CA GLN A 335 6.48 7.99 30.94
C GLN A 335 6.06 6.65 31.56
N ASP A 336 4.82 6.53 32.06
CA ASP A 336 4.29 5.27 32.59
C ASP A 336 4.08 4.24 31.49
N VAL A 337 3.78 4.69 30.26
CA VAL A 337 3.41 3.82 29.14
C VAL A 337 4.47 2.74 28.89
N LYS A 338 5.75 3.11 28.91
CA LYS A 338 6.86 2.17 28.69
C LYS A 338 7.05 1.11 29.78
N TYR A 339 6.50 1.32 30.98
CA TYR A 339 6.65 0.42 32.13
C TYR A 339 5.36 -0.33 32.48
N ARG A 340 4.21 0.16 32.01
CA ARG A 340 2.89 -0.35 32.37
C ARG A 340 2.08 -0.87 31.18
N CYS A 341 2.62 -0.78 29.97
CA CYS A 341 2.03 -1.33 28.76
C CYS A 341 3.01 -2.27 28.05
N MET A 342 2.46 -3.15 27.21
CA MET A 342 3.24 -4.08 26.40
C MET A 342 3.72 -3.41 25.12
N ASP A 343 5.02 -3.40 24.85
CA ASP A 343 5.55 -2.90 23.58
C ASP A 343 5.30 -3.92 22.44
N ALA A 344 4.55 -3.53 21.40
CA ALA A 344 4.22 -4.40 20.28
C ALA A 344 5.46 -4.80 19.45
N GLY A 345 6.49 -3.95 19.41
CA GLY A 345 7.79 -4.25 18.82
C GLY A 345 8.55 -5.34 19.60
N LEU A 346 8.42 -5.38 20.93
CA LEU A 346 8.97 -6.48 21.72
C LEU A 346 8.25 -7.80 21.43
N VAL A 347 6.93 -7.79 21.24
CA VAL A 347 6.17 -8.97 20.83
C VAL A 347 6.68 -9.50 19.48
N LEU A 348 6.81 -8.61 18.48
CA LEU A 348 7.31 -8.97 17.16
C LEU A 348 8.75 -9.49 17.21
N GLY A 349 9.64 -8.80 17.92
CA GLY A 349 11.03 -9.25 18.11
C GLY A 349 11.12 -10.58 18.86
N ARG A 350 10.19 -10.85 19.79
CA ARG A 350 10.12 -12.16 20.47
C ARG A 350 9.70 -13.26 19.49
N MET A 351 8.71 -13.01 18.63
CA MET A 351 8.31 -13.95 17.58
C MET A 351 9.45 -14.19 16.57
N GLU A 352 10.17 -13.16 16.15
CA GLU A 352 11.33 -13.26 15.27
C GLU A 352 12.44 -14.14 15.88
N ASN A 353 12.78 -13.89 17.15
CA ASN A 353 13.79 -14.65 17.89
C ASN A 353 13.42 -16.14 18.11
N ALA A 354 12.18 -16.55 17.83
CA ALA A 354 11.82 -17.97 17.85
C ALA A 354 12.38 -18.74 16.64
N GLY A 355 12.78 -18.05 15.57
CA GLY A 355 13.38 -18.65 14.37
C GLY A 355 12.41 -19.49 13.53
N ASN A 356 11.11 -19.25 13.66
CA ASN A 356 10.08 -19.91 12.84
C ASN A 356 9.92 -19.20 11.48
N GLY A 357 9.32 -19.88 10.49
CA GLY A 357 9.36 -19.44 9.09
C GLY A 357 8.39 -18.33 8.71
N LEU A 358 7.40 -18.03 9.56
CA LEU A 358 6.35 -17.06 9.29
C LEU A 358 5.82 -16.45 10.59
N ASN A 359 5.78 -15.12 10.68
CA ASN A 359 5.17 -14.39 11.78
C ASN A 359 4.07 -13.44 11.28
N ILE A 360 2.89 -13.49 11.89
CA ILE A 360 1.75 -12.64 11.55
C ILE A 360 1.35 -11.88 12.80
N VAL A 361 1.35 -10.55 12.75
CA VAL A 361 0.92 -9.67 13.83
C VAL A 361 -0.31 -8.91 13.37
N ILE A 362 -1.42 -9.00 14.09
CA ILE A 362 -2.68 -8.35 13.76
C ILE A 362 -3.09 -7.47 14.95
N LEU A 363 -3.18 -6.16 14.72
CA LEU A 363 -3.49 -5.16 15.74
C LEU A 363 -4.85 -4.53 15.43
N ASP A 364 -5.90 -5.03 16.08
CA ASP A 364 -7.24 -4.43 16.12
C ASP A 364 -7.41 -3.54 17.36
N ALA A 365 -6.48 -2.59 17.49
CA ALA A 365 -6.42 -1.70 18.64
C ALA A 365 -7.10 -0.36 18.34
N CYS A 366 -8.08 0.02 19.18
CA CYS A 366 -8.72 1.33 19.16
C CYS A 366 -7.81 2.38 19.81
N ARG A 367 -7.84 3.61 19.29
CA ARG A 367 -6.82 4.65 19.53
C ARG A 367 -7.40 6.00 19.96
N ASN A 368 -8.67 6.06 20.36
CA ASN A 368 -9.13 7.17 21.17
C ASN A 368 -8.43 7.03 22.51
N ASN A 369 -7.25 7.63 22.65
CA ASN A 369 -6.43 7.52 23.83
C ASN A 369 -7.23 8.03 25.04
N PRO A 370 -7.77 7.15 25.91
CA PRO A 370 -8.58 7.61 27.02
C PRO A 370 -7.73 8.33 28.08
N TYR A 371 -6.40 8.20 27.97
CA TYR A 371 -5.39 8.84 28.78
C TYR A 371 -4.81 10.11 28.13
N ALA A 372 -5.37 10.58 27.00
CA ALA A 372 -4.88 11.78 26.30
C ALA A 372 -4.88 13.04 27.20
N ARG A 373 -5.78 13.12 28.19
CA ARG A 373 -5.79 14.24 29.16
C ARG A 373 -4.55 14.25 30.07
N ALA A 374 -3.92 13.10 30.28
CA ALA A 374 -2.69 12.94 31.06
C ALA A 374 -1.42 13.18 30.23
N PHE A 375 -1.53 13.20 28.90
CA PHE A 375 -0.39 13.36 27.99
C PHE A 375 -0.44 14.72 27.29
N ARG A 376 0.75 15.25 26.94
CA ARG A 376 0.84 16.50 26.15
C ARG A 376 0.91 16.24 24.64
N SER A 377 0.98 14.98 24.21
CA SER A 377 1.14 14.57 22.81
C SER A 377 -0.17 14.08 22.19
N GLN A 378 -0.42 14.46 20.93
CA GLN A 378 -1.68 14.29 20.18
C GLN A 378 -1.63 13.20 19.08
N ALA A 379 -0.67 12.26 19.11
CA ALA A 379 -0.56 11.27 18.03
C ALA A 379 -1.79 10.35 17.99
N GLU A 380 -2.60 10.45 16.94
CA GLU A 380 -3.85 9.72 16.76
C GLU A 380 -3.60 8.33 16.17
N GLY A 381 -2.89 7.45 16.84
CA GLY A 381 -2.24 6.38 16.07
C GLY A 381 -1.62 5.25 16.86
N LEU A 382 -1.35 4.17 16.15
CA LEU A 382 -0.18 3.35 16.29
C LEU A 382 0.66 3.72 15.07
N ALA A 383 1.95 3.87 15.33
CA ALA A 383 2.97 4.10 14.33
C ALA A 383 3.06 2.90 13.40
N LYS A 384 3.58 3.14 12.20
CA LYS A 384 4.02 2.04 11.33
C LYS A 384 5.22 1.35 11.97
N MET A 385 5.13 0.03 12.13
CA MET A 385 6.26 -0.84 12.44
C MET A 385 6.80 -1.48 11.15
N ASP A 386 8.11 -1.62 11.08
CA ASP A 386 8.77 -2.37 10.01
C ASP A 386 8.59 -3.86 10.26
N ALA A 387 8.21 -4.60 9.20
CA ALA A 387 8.06 -6.05 9.26
C ALA A 387 9.41 -6.71 8.91
N PRO A 388 10.04 -7.44 9.86
CA PRO A 388 11.24 -8.23 9.56
C PRO A 388 10.96 -9.31 8.52
N LYS A 389 12.02 -9.88 7.94
CA LYS A 389 11.92 -10.99 6.97
C LYS A 389 11.02 -12.10 7.52
N GLY A 390 10.09 -12.59 6.70
CA GLY A 390 9.13 -13.63 7.08
C GLY A 390 8.00 -13.13 7.96
N SER A 391 7.82 -11.81 8.14
CA SER A 391 6.75 -11.25 8.96
C SER A 391 5.73 -10.45 8.16
N LEU A 392 4.48 -10.45 8.62
CA LEU A 392 3.40 -9.57 8.17
C LEU A 392 2.77 -8.91 9.40
N ILE A 393 2.59 -7.60 9.33
CA ILE A 393 1.94 -6.80 10.36
C ILE A 393 0.71 -6.17 9.74
N ALA A 394 -0.47 -6.42 10.29
CA ALA A 394 -1.75 -5.88 9.85
C ALA A 394 -2.36 -5.00 10.93
N TYR A 395 -2.86 -3.84 10.53
CA TYR A 395 -3.50 -2.84 11.37
C TYR A 395 -4.95 -2.70 10.95
N ALA A 396 -5.87 -2.59 11.92
CA ALA A 396 -7.29 -2.40 11.64
C ALA A 396 -7.61 -1.08 10.92
N THR A 397 -6.71 -0.10 10.97
CA THR A 397 -6.83 1.20 10.30
C THR A 397 -5.45 1.72 9.93
N ALA A 398 -5.38 2.80 9.17
CA ALA A 398 -4.13 3.40 8.73
C ALA A 398 -3.28 3.87 9.94
N PRO A 399 -1.94 3.94 9.79
CA PRO A 399 -1.12 4.67 10.74
C PRO A 399 -1.71 6.06 10.97
N ASP A 400 -1.67 6.53 12.21
CA ASP A 400 -2.19 7.84 12.58
C ASP A 400 -3.71 8.07 12.27
N SER A 401 -4.50 6.98 12.20
CA SER A 401 -5.96 7.02 12.07
C SER A 401 -6.69 6.10 13.08
N VAL A 402 -8.03 6.19 13.12
CA VAL A 402 -8.92 5.52 14.09
C VAL A 402 -9.71 4.38 13.45
N ALA A 403 -9.96 3.31 14.20
CA ALA A 403 -10.80 2.18 13.81
C ALA A 403 -12.22 2.36 14.39
N ALA A 404 -13.24 1.97 13.63
CA ALA A 404 -14.63 2.03 14.05
C ALA A 404 -15.02 0.81 14.89
N ASP A 405 -15.65 1.05 16.05
CA ASP A 405 -16.22 -0.02 16.89
C ASP A 405 -17.37 -0.78 16.21
N GLY A 406 -18.00 -0.18 15.19
CA GLY A 406 -19.15 -0.77 14.51
C GLY A 406 -20.39 -0.92 15.41
N SER A 407 -21.45 -1.52 14.88
CA SER A 407 -22.72 -1.78 15.61
C SER A 407 -22.96 -3.25 15.92
N GLY A 408 -22.09 -4.15 15.43
CA GLY A 408 -22.22 -5.60 15.57
C GLY A 408 -21.59 -6.17 16.85
N LYS A 409 -21.60 -7.51 16.93
CA LYS A 409 -20.94 -8.30 17.99
C LYS A 409 -19.42 -8.06 18.04
N ASN A 410 -18.81 -7.91 16.86
CA ASN A 410 -17.38 -7.72 16.65
C ASN A 410 -17.08 -6.31 16.16
N GLY A 411 -15.82 -5.87 16.32
CA GLY A 411 -15.30 -4.69 15.61
C GLY A 411 -15.38 -4.88 14.09
N VAL A 412 -15.44 -3.79 13.33
CA VAL A 412 -15.63 -3.86 11.87
C VAL A 412 -14.49 -4.64 11.20
N TYR A 413 -13.25 -4.40 11.62
CA TYR A 413 -12.08 -5.07 11.09
C TYR A 413 -12.09 -6.57 11.40
N THR A 414 -12.21 -6.96 12.68
CA THR A 414 -12.30 -8.37 13.06
C THR A 414 -13.48 -9.09 12.38
N GLY A 415 -14.63 -8.42 12.26
CA GLY A 415 -15.79 -8.97 11.55
C GLY A 415 -15.51 -9.31 10.09
N GLU A 416 -14.83 -8.41 9.34
CA GLU A 416 -14.43 -8.68 7.96
C GLU A 416 -13.27 -9.70 7.87
N LEU A 417 -12.34 -9.68 8.82
CA LEU A 417 -11.26 -10.67 8.90
C LEU A 417 -11.79 -12.10 9.07
N LEU A 418 -12.74 -12.29 9.99
CA LEU A 418 -13.38 -13.60 10.24
C LEU A 418 -14.09 -14.17 9.01
N LYS A 419 -14.71 -13.31 8.18
CA LYS A 419 -15.35 -13.74 6.92
C LYS A 419 -14.32 -14.29 5.94
N ASN A 420 -13.16 -13.64 5.84
CA ASN A 420 -12.13 -13.99 4.86
C ASN A 420 -11.24 -15.16 5.32
N LEU A 421 -10.99 -15.33 6.63
CA LEU A 421 -10.21 -16.47 7.17
C LEU A 421 -10.76 -17.84 6.79
N ARG A 422 -12.08 -17.94 6.59
CA ARG A 422 -12.75 -19.20 6.22
C ARG A 422 -12.64 -19.52 4.73
N MET A 423 -12.19 -18.59 3.90
CA MET A 423 -12.15 -18.79 2.45
C MET A 423 -11.00 -19.74 2.08
N PRO A 424 -11.29 -20.88 1.42
CA PRO A 424 -10.26 -21.83 1.03
C PRO A 424 -9.36 -21.28 -0.08
N GLY A 425 -8.08 -21.62 -0.04
CA GLY A 425 -7.09 -21.33 -1.08
C GLY A 425 -6.68 -19.85 -1.22
N VAL A 426 -7.10 -18.97 -0.30
CA VAL A 426 -6.80 -17.54 -0.39
C VAL A 426 -5.44 -17.21 0.22
N ALA A 427 -4.48 -16.82 -0.62
CA ALA A 427 -3.19 -16.30 -0.18
C ALA A 427 -3.37 -15.15 0.82
N ILE A 428 -2.49 -15.09 1.83
CA ILE A 428 -2.58 -14.12 2.93
C ILE A 428 -2.65 -12.66 2.47
N GLU A 429 -1.92 -12.29 1.41
CA GLU A 429 -1.94 -10.95 0.84
C GLU A 429 -3.31 -10.61 0.25
N GLU A 430 -3.91 -11.56 -0.48
CA GLU A 430 -5.25 -11.42 -1.05
C GLU A 430 -6.32 -11.42 0.05
N LEU A 431 -6.14 -12.20 1.11
CA LEU A 431 -7.02 -12.21 2.28
C LEU A 431 -7.10 -10.83 2.92
N PHE A 432 -5.96 -10.23 3.28
CA PHE A 432 -5.93 -8.91 3.91
C PHE A 432 -6.42 -7.80 2.97
N LYS A 433 -6.11 -7.93 1.68
CA LYS A 433 -6.67 -7.07 0.63
C LYS A 433 -8.20 -7.13 0.55
N ARG A 434 -8.82 -8.30 0.75
CA ARG A 434 -10.28 -8.46 0.82
C ARG A 434 -10.85 -7.89 2.12
N VAL A 435 -10.17 -8.08 3.25
CA VAL A 435 -10.53 -7.44 4.52
C VAL A 435 -10.57 -5.92 4.35
N ARG A 436 -9.55 -5.32 3.73
CA ARG A 436 -9.52 -3.88 3.44
C ARG A 436 -10.72 -3.42 2.62
N ILE A 437 -11.06 -4.13 1.54
CA ILE A 437 -12.25 -3.83 0.71
C ILE A 437 -13.53 -3.91 1.56
N GLY A 438 -13.67 -4.94 2.38
CA GLY A 438 -14.82 -5.14 3.26
C GLY A 438 -15.00 -3.99 4.25
N VAL A 439 -13.91 -3.58 4.91
CA VAL A 439 -13.93 -2.50 5.90
C VAL A 439 -14.21 -1.15 5.26
N LEU A 440 -13.57 -0.83 4.12
CA LEU A 440 -13.85 0.39 3.35
C LEU A 440 -15.34 0.50 3.01
N ARG A 441 -15.91 -0.57 2.46
CA ARG A 441 -17.34 -0.64 2.09
C ARG A 441 -18.26 -0.46 3.30
N VAL A 442 -17.99 -1.12 4.43
CA VAL A 442 -18.85 -1.05 5.63
C VAL A 442 -18.75 0.32 6.31
N THR A 443 -17.58 0.94 6.30
CA THR A 443 -17.35 2.22 6.98
C THR A 443 -17.61 3.45 6.10
N GLY A 444 -17.77 3.25 4.79
CA GLY A 444 -17.86 4.35 3.81
C GLY A 444 -16.52 5.08 3.71
N ASP A 445 -15.44 4.32 3.55
CA ASP A 445 -14.04 4.78 3.45
C ASP A 445 -13.48 5.51 4.68
N ARG A 446 -14.19 5.49 5.82
CA ARG A 446 -13.76 6.14 7.06
C ARG A 446 -12.68 5.36 7.82
N GLN A 447 -12.57 4.05 7.58
CA GLN A 447 -11.55 3.19 8.17
C GLN A 447 -10.83 2.46 7.05
N VAL A 448 -9.51 2.62 6.99
CA VAL A 448 -8.67 2.04 5.93
C VAL A 448 -7.64 1.10 6.56
N PRO A 449 -7.88 -0.22 6.60
CA PRO A 449 -6.88 -1.16 7.10
C PRO A 449 -5.55 -1.06 6.33
N TRP A 450 -4.46 -1.30 7.05
CA TRP A 450 -3.10 -1.17 6.52
C TRP A 450 -2.24 -2.37 6.90
N GLU A 451 -1.23 -2.67 6.09
CA GLU A 451 -0.35 -3.82 6.27
C GLU A 451 1.09 -3.46 5.91
N SER A 452 2.04 -4.04 6.64
CA SER A 452 3.47 -4.06 6.31
C SER A 452 3.89 -5.53 6.19
N SER A 453 4.54 -5.93 5.11
CA SER A 453 4.83 -7.32 4.81
C SER A 453 6.23 -7.49 4.26
N SER A 454 6.95 -8.46 4.81
CA SER A 454 8.22 -8.96 4.31
C SER A 454 8.17 -10.49 4.21
N LEU A 455 7.00 -11.04 3.91
CA LEU A 455 6.81 -12.47 3.67
C LEU A 455 7.69 -12.95 2.51
N THR A 456 8.25 -14.15 2.65
CA THR A 456 9.16 -14.73 1.65
C THR A 456 8.67 -16.06 1.09
N GLY A 457 7.53 -16.54 1.58
CA GLY A 457 6.91 -17.79 1.15
C GLY A 457 5.39 -17.68 1.16
N TYR A 458 4.74 -18.62 0.50
CA TYR A 458 3.29 -18.65 0.40
C TYR A 458 2.65 -19.11 1.70
N PHE A 459 1.60 -18.41 2.13
CA PHE A 459 0.78 -18.83 3.25
C PHE A 459 -0.70 -18.66 2.96
N THR A 460 -1.47 -19.66 3.37
CA THR A 460 -2.92 -19.67 3.30
C THR A 460 -3.45 -20.13 4.65
N PHE A 461 -4.36 -19.33 5.23
CA PHE A 461 -5.03 -19.68 6.48
C PHE A 461 -5.85 -20.95 6.35
N ASN A 462 -6.71 -21.01 5.33
CA ASN A 462 -7.49 -22.18 4.97
C ASN A 462 -7.01 -22.74 3.61
N PRO A 463 -6.15 -23.77 3.56
CA PRO A 463 -5.69 -24.33 2.28
C PRO A 463 -6.80 -24.99 1.45
N GLY A 464 -7.99 -25.24 2.02
CA GLY A 464 -9.02 -26.08 1.40
C GLY A 464 -8.73 -27.58 1.62
N GLY A 465 -9.79 -28.40 1.67
CA GLY A 465 -9.63 -29.86 1.77
C GLY A 465 -9.06 -30.47 0.48
N PRO A 466 -8.63 -31.75 0.51
CA PRO A 466 -8.06 -32.42 -0.65
C PRO A 466 -9.14 -32.60 -1.73
N GLY A 467 -9.15 -31.74 -2.74
CA GLY A 467 -10.17 -31.76 -3.80
C GLY A 467 -10.08 -30.69 -4.89
N GLY A 468 -8.98 -29.95 -5.01
CA GLY A 468 -8.67 -29.07 -6.16
C GLY A 468 -7.53 -29.67 -6.99
N PRO A 469 -7.46 -29.43 -8.31
CA PRO A 469 -6.75 -30.28 -9.27
C PRO A 469 -5.23 -30.21 -9.06
N GLY A 470 -4.72 -31.16 -8.28
CA GLY A 470 -3.31 -31.43 -8.01
C GLY A 470 -3.16 -32.82 -7.40
N GLY A 471 -3.96 -33.77 -7.86
CA GLY A 471 -4.04 -35.10 -7.29
C GLY A 471 -4.39 -36.14 -8.33
N ARG A 472 -3.40 -36.51 -9.14
CA ARG A 472 -3.17 -37.87 -9.66
C ARG A 472 -1.81 -37.96 -10.30
#